data_AF-E9GXT3-F1
#
_entry.id   AF-E9GXT3-F1
#
_cell.length_a   1.000
_cell.length_b   1.000
_cell.length_c   1.000
_cell.angle_alpha   90.00
_cell.angle_beta   90.00
_cell.angle_gamma   90.00
#
_symmetry.space_group_name_H-M   'P 1'
#
loop_
_entity.id
_entity.type
_entity.pdbx_description
1 polymer ?
#
loop_
_entity_poly.entity_id
_entity_poly.type
_entity_poly.pdbx_seq_one_letter_code
_entity_poly.pdbx_strand_id
1 'polypeptide(L)'
;AAPVSYMEIFENQTVSIGIFVLKDGASIPLHDHVGMYGILKVLYGSLNVQSYSSIDLPGQTNSSIVHQPQYLKARRFPISCINEKDSPAVLSPSERNLHTIWTVGGPASFLDILAPPYDPSGTLNGGKVRDCYYYSDVAGEDGMPSNSEIRLLKKTSCPPSFWCDSLTYCGPDI
;
A
#
# COMPACT_ATOMS: atom_id res chain seq x y z
N ALA A 1 15.91 15.20 -6.13
CA ALA A 1 15.79 14.33 -4.95
C ALA A 1 14.36 13.86 -4.84
N ALA A 2 14.15 12.57 -4.66
CA ALA A 2 12.84 11.93 -4.61
C ALA A 2 11.91 12.47 -3.51
N PRO A 3 10.58 12.38 -3.68
CA PRO A 3 9.62 12.71 -2.62
C PRO A 3 9.71 11.74 -1.43
N VAL A 4 10.10 10.49 -1.71
CA VAL A 4 10.24 9.41 -0.73
C VAL A 4 11.61 8.78 -0.89
N SER A 5 12.19 8.30 0.22
CA SER A 5 13.39 7.48 0.21
C SER A 5 13.12 6.16 0.91
N TYR A 6 13.70 5.08 0.40
CA TYR A 6 13.59 3.74 0.97
C TYR A 6 14.95 3.23 1.43
N MET A 7 15.00 2.69 2.64
CA MET A 7 16.19 2.11 3.25
C MET A 7 15.89 0.65 3.58
N GLU A 8 16.49 -0.26 2.83
CA GLU A 8 16.41 -1.69 3.13
C GLU A 8 17.19 -1.98 4.41
N ILE A 9 16.55 -2.69 5.34
CA ILE A 9 17.18 -3.19 6.57
C ILE A 9 17.54 -4.66 6.36
N PHE A 10 16.56 -5.48 5.97
CA PHE A 10 16.75 -6.90 5.80
C PHE A 10 15.71 -7.47 4.85
N GLU A 11 16.11 -8.38 3.97
CA GLU A 11 15.19 -9.11 3.12
C GLU A 11 15.60 -10.58 2.96
N ASN A 12 14.63 -11.49 3.05
CA ASN A 12 14.76 -12.88 2.64
C ASN A 12 13.43 -13.38 2.04
N GLN A 13 13.33 -14.68 1.73
CA GLN A 13 12.13 -15.24 1.10
C GLN A 13 10.85 -15.19 1.96
N THR A 14 10.99 -14.92 3.26
CA THR A 14 9.91 -14.95 4.26
C THR A 14 9.49 -13.54 4.68
N VAL A 15 10.42 -12.60 4.79
CA VAL A 15 10.16 -11.26 5.32
C VAL A 15 11.05 -10.21 4.65
N SER A 16 10.48 -9.03 4.40
CA SER A 16 11.21 -7.82 4.05
C SER A 16 10.97 -6.77 5.13
N ILE A 17 12.03 -6.08 5.52
CA ILE A 17 12.05 -5.03 6.53
C ILE A 17 12.73 -3.82 5.92
N GLY A 18 12.04 -2.69 5.90
CA GLY A 18 12.62 -1.44 5.40
C GLY A 18 12.01 -0.22 6.05
N ILE A 19 12.67 0.93 5.87
CA ILE A 19 12.20 2.22 6.34
C ILE A 19 11.88 3.10 5.14
N PHE A 20 10.68 3.67 5.13
CA PHE A 20 10.32 4.76 4.24
C PHE A 20 10.50 6.10 4.95
N VAL A 21 11.13 7.05 4.27
CA VAL A 21 11.29 8.44 4.72
C VAL A 21 10.58 9.34 3.71
N LEU A 22 9.56 10.06 4.17
CA LEU A 22 8.71 10.92 3.35
C LEU A 22 9.01 12.39 3.66
N LYS A 23 9.21 13.19 2.62
CA LYS A 23 9.29 14.65 2.75
C LYS A 23 7.94 15.23 3.14
N ASP A 24 7.95 16.45 3.70
CA ASP A 24 6.70 17.18 3.93
C ASP A 24 5.91 17.37 2.63
N GLY A 25 4.61 17.07 2.70
CA GLY A 25 3.70 17.05 1.55
C GLY A 25 3.83 15.83 0.62
N ALA A 26 4.72 14.87 0.91
CA ALA A 26 4.87 13.67 0.09
C ALA A 26 3.81 12.60 0.41
N SER A 27 3.58 11.73 -0.56
CA SER A 27 2.69 10.59 -0.43
C SER A 27 3.24 9.35 -1.14
N ILE A 28 2.89 8.18 -0.61
CA ILE A 28 2.97 6.91 -1.31
C ILE A 28 1.58 6.66 -1.90
N PRO A 29 1.45 6.55 -3.23
CA PRO A 29 0.16 6.44 -3.91
C PRO A 29 -0.57 5.15 -3.52
N LEU A 30 -1.87 5.10 -3.80
CA LEU A 30 -2.70 3.94 -3.48
C LEU A 30 -2.15 2.69 -4.19
N HIS A 31 -1.78 1.69 -3.41
CA HIS A 31 -1.23 0.43 -3.90
C HIS A 31 -1.74 -0.77 -3.09
N ASP A 32 -1.56 -1.99 -3.61
CA ASP A 32 -1.91 -3.24 -2.94
C ASP A 32 -0.70 -4.03 -2.46
N HIS A 33 -0.95 -5.07 -1.65
CA HIS A 33 0.04 -5.98 -1.07
C HIS A 33 -0.39 -7.44 -1.30
N VAL A 34 -0.42 -7.89 -2.55
CA VAL A 34 -1.11 -9.14 -2.95
C VAL A 34 -0.62 -10.37 -2.17
N GLY A 35 -1.50 -10.94 -1.34
CA GLY A 35 -1.21 -12.16 -0.58
C GLY A 35 -0.25 -11.96 0.61
N MET A 36 -0.01 -10.72 1.02
CA MET A 36 0.97 -10.36 2.03
C MET A 36 0.29 -9.91 3.33
N TYR A 37 0.97 -10.16 4.45
CA TYR A 37 0.72 -9.51 5.73
C TYR A 37 1.71 -8.37 5.90
N GLY A 38 1.28 -7.28 6.53
CA GLY A 38 2.13 -6.10 6.70
C GLY A 38 1.96 -5.43 8.05
N ILE A 39 3.05 -4.89 8.56
CA ILE A 39 3.09 -4.06 9.78
C ILE A 39 3.77 -2.75 9.43
N LEU A 40 3.05 -1.65 9.62
CA LEU A 40 3.55 -0.29 9.45
C LEU A 40 3.65 0.39 10.81
N LYS A 41 4.85 0.79 11.22
CA LYS A 41 5.09 1.53 12.47
C LYS A 41 5.77 2.86 12.19
N VAL A 42 5.10 3.96 12.53
CA VAL A 42 5.69 5.30 12.46
C VAL A 42 6.87 5.41 13.43
N LEU A 43 8.01 5.84 12.90
CA LEU A 43 9.26 6.08 13.64
C LEU A 43 9.50 7.56 13.91
N TYR A 44 9.01 8.45 13.04
CA TYR A 44 9.09 9.89 13.20
C TYR A 44 7.93 10.60 12.49
N GLY A 45 7.43 11.67 13.09
CA GLY A 45 6.39 12.52 12.50
C GLY A 45 5.00 11.90 12.55
N SER A 46 4.11 12.35 11.67
CA SER A 46 2.72 11.89 11.59
C SER A 46 2.34 11.55 10.16
N LEU A 47 1.55 10.49 10.00
CA LEU A 47 1.06 9.99 8.73
C LEU A 47 -0.45 9.83 8.77
N ASN A 48 -1.11 10.12 7.66
CA ASN A 48 -2.44 9.61 7.38
C ASN A 48 -2.33 8.34 6.54
N VAL A 49 -3.12 7.34 6.90
CA VAL A 49 -3.26 6.08 6.16
C VAL A 49 -4.72 5.91 5.78
N GLN A 50 -5.00 5.94 4.48
CA GLN A 50 -6.31 5.60 3.93
C GLN A 50 -6.26 4.19 3.37
N SER A 51 -6.92 3.25 4.05
CA SER A 51 -6.95 1.85 3.66
C SER A 51 -8.24 1.45 2.97
N TYR A 52 -8.16 0.38 2.18
CA TYR A 52 -9.28 -0.29 1.53
C TYR A 52 -9.12 -1.82 1.59
N SER A 53 -10.24 -2.53 1.54
CA SER A 53 -10.30 -3.98 1.32
C SER A 53 -11.06 -4.26 0.04
N SER A 54 -10.53 -5.11 -0.82
CA SER A 54 -11.29 -5.65 -1.95
C SER A 54 -12.56 -6.33 -1.45
N ILE A 55 -13.64 -6.19 -2.22
CA ILE A 55 -14.88 -6.92 -2.00
C ILE A 55 -14.98 -7.96 -3.11
N ASP A 56 -14.87 -9.24 -2.74
CA ASP A 56 -15.17 -10.31 -3.67
C ASP A 56 -16.64 -10.21 -4.07
N LEU A 57 -16.91 -10.12 -5.37
CA LEU A 57 -18.26 -10.31 -5.88
C LEU A 57 -18.55 -11.83 -5.84
N PRO A 58 -19.49 -12.32 -5.01
CA PRO A 58 -19.85 -13.73 -5.04
C PRO A 58 -20.41 -14.07 -6.43
N GLY A 59 -19.75 -14.96 -7.17
CA GLY A 59 -20.27 -15.52 -8.43
C GLY A 59 -19.42 -15.33 -9.70
N GLN A 60 -18.15 -14.92 -9.64
CA GLN A 60 -17.27 -14.92 -10.84
C GLN A 60 -16.66 -16.28 -11.17
N THR A 61 -17.43 -17.35 -10.98
CA THR A 61 -17.24 -18.60 -11.74
C THR A 61 -18.29 -18.59 -12.85
N ASN A 62 -17.87 -18.25 -14.08
CA ASN A 62 -18.65 -18.34 -15.32
C ASN A 62 -19.65 -17.19 -15.60
N SER A 63 -19.16 -15.99 -15.95
CA SER A 63 -19.99 -15.05 -16.73
C SER A 63 -19.15 -14.23 -17.70
N SER A 64 -19.41 -14.46 -18.99
CA SER A 64 -18.81 -13.90 -20.20
C SER A 64 -19.11 -12.40 -20.41
N ILE A 65 -19.26 -11.63 -19.35
CA ILE A 65 -19.49 -10.18 -19.42
C ILE A 65 -18.14 -9.53 -19.12
N VAL A 66 -17.51 -9.01 -20.19
CA VAL A 66 -16.31 -8.15 -20.21
C VAL A 66 -15.80 -7.82 -18.81
N HIS A 67 -14.95 -8.70 -18.27
CA HIS A 67 -14.12 -8.32 -17.13
C HIS A 67 -13.35 -7.09 -17.59
N GLN A 68 -13.59 -5.96 -16.93
CA GLN A 68 -12.66 -4.85 -17.02
C GLN A 68 -11.61 -5.12 -15.92
N PRO A 69 -10.49 -5.82 -16.21
CA PRO A 69 -9.47 -6.15 -15.21
C PRO A 69 -8.84 -4.91 -14.57
N GLN A 70 -9.22 -3.72 -15.03
CA GLN A 70 -8.78 -2.43 -14.53
C GLN A 70 -9.60 -1.89 -13.36
N TYR A 71 -10.74 -2.46 -12.96
CA TYR A 71 -11.56 -1.92 -11.86
C TYR A 71 -11.73 -2.92 -10.72
N LEU A 72 -11.67 -2.40 -9.49
CA LEU A 72 -11.80 -3.14 -8.25
C LEU A 72 -12.83 -2.46 -7.34
N LYS A 73 -13.85 -3.18 -6.88
CA LYS A 73 -14.76 -2.68 -5.85
C LYS A 73 -14.15 -2.91 -4.47
N ALA A 74 -14.09 -1.88 -3.65
CA ALA A 74 -13.42 -1.94 -2.35
C ALA A 74 -14.19 -1.22 -1.23
N ARG A 75 -14.13 -1.76 -0.02
CA ARG A 75 -14.57 -1.10 1.21
C ARG A 75 -13.47 -0.14 1.68
N ARG A 76 -13.77 1.14 1.77
CA ARG A 76 -12.92 2.20 2.30
C ARG A 76 -13.07 2.28 3.82
N PHE A 77 -11.95 2.23 4.54
CA PHE A 77 -11.93 2.42 5.99
C PHE A 77 -11.84 3.90 6.37
N PRO A 78 -12.15 4.30 7.62
CA PRO A 78 -11.80 5.63 8.10
C PRO A 78 -10.29 5.89 8.00
N ILE A 79 -9.92 7.13 7.66
CA ILE A 79 -8.52 7.56 7.65
C ILE A 79 -7.95 7.38 9.05
N SER A 80 -6.81 6.71 9.14
CA SER A 80 -6.06 6.55 10.39
C SER A 80 -4.93 7.58 10.41
N CYS A 81 -5.02 8.59 11.28
CA CYS A 81 -3.92 9.52 11.55
C CYS A 81 -3.08 8.92 12.67
N ILE A 82 -1.84 8.53 12.36
CA ILE A 82 -0.94 7.80 13.26
C ILE A 82 0.41 8.50 13.37
N ASN A 83 1.00 8.45 14.56
CA ASN A 83 2.32 8.99 14.87
C ASN A 83 3.19 7.97 15.66
N GLU A 84 4.36 8.42 16.07
CA GLU A 84 5.37 7.66 16.83
C GLU A 84 4.84 6.94 18.08
N LYS A 85 3.79 7.47 18.72
CA LYS A 85 3.24 6.96 19.97
C LYS A 85 2.13 5.93 19.77
N ASP A 86 1.55 5.88 18.56
CA ASP A 86 0.42 5.01 18.26
C ASP A 86 0.85 3.57 18.00
N SER A 87 -0.06 2.62 18.18
CA SER A 87 0.20 1.21 17.80
C SER A 87 0.45 1.09 16.28
N PRO A 88 1.23 0.08 15.84
CA PRO A 88 1.41 -0.18 14.42
C PRO A 88 0.09 -0.39 13.68
N ALA A 89 0.00 0.09 12.44
CA ALA A 89 -1.05 -0.30 11.52
C ALA A 89 -0.73 -1.68 10.95
N VAL A 90 -1.75 -2.53 10.78
CA VAL A 90 -1.60 -3.90 10.30
C VAL A 90 -2.50 -4.11 9.08
N LEU A 91 -1.97 -4.84 8.10
CA LEU A 91 -2.72 -5.32 6.94
C LEU A 91 -2.59 -6.85 6.82
N SER A 92 -3.59 -7.46 6.19
CA SER A 92 -3.60 -8.87 5.81
C SER A 92 -3.94 -9.02 4.33
N PRO A 93 -3.89 -10.23 3.77
CA PRO A 93 -4.30 -10.47 2.39
C PRO A 93 -5.74 -10.04 2.08
N SER A 94 -6.63 -10.02 3.06
CA SER A 94 -8.05 -9.68 2.89
C SER A 94 -8.47 -8.36 3.54
N GLU A 95 -7.71 -7.87 4.51
CA GLU A 95 -8.05 -6.67 5.28
C GLU A 95 -7.02 -5.56 5.11
N ARG A 96 -7.49 -4.36 4.75
CA ARG A 96 -6.66 -3.14 4.61
C ARG A 96 -5.48 -3.32 3.66
N ASN A 97 -5.58 -4.27 2.73
CA ASN A 97 -4.54 -4.67 1.81
C ASN A 97 -4.15 -3.58 0.82
N LEU A 98 -5.08 -2.68 0.51
CA LEU A 98 -4.78 -1.49 -0.29
C LEU A 98 -4.67 -0.28 0.61
N HIS A 99 -3.67 0.57 0.40
CA HIS A 99 -3.60 1.84 1.11
C HIS A 99 -2.85 2.94 0.35
N THR A 100 -3.15 4.18 0.71
CA THR A 100 -2.32 5.35 0.40
C THR A 100 -1.89 6.02 1.70
N ILE A 101 -0.67 6.53 1.72
CA ILE A 101 -0.01 7.05 2.91
C ILE A 101 0.52 8.44 2.59
N TRP A 102 0.28 9.43 3.45
CA TRP A 102 0.83 10.78 3.25
C TRP A 102 1.17 11.47 4.56
N THR A 103 2.12 12.39 4.51
CA THR A 103 2.60 13.13 5.68
C THR A 103 1.59 14.12 6.23
N VAL A 104 1.64 14.37 7.54
CA VAL A 104 0.83 15.37 8.24
C VAL A 104 1.73 16.30 9.04
N GLY A 105 1.75 17.58 8.66
CA GLY A 105 2.40 18.64 9.44
C GLY A 105 3.93 18.55 9.49
N GLY A 106 4.58 18.07 8.42
CA GLY A 106 6.03 17.91 8.33
C GLY A 106 6.47 16.59 7.72
N PRO A 107 7.79 16.35 7.57
CA PRO A 107 8.31 15.07 7.12
C PRO A 107 8.00 13.95 8.13
N ALA A 108 7.96 12.72 7.65
CA ALA A 108 7.69 11.55 8.48
C ALA A 108 8.48 10.33 8.01
N SER A 109 8.63 9.33 8.89
CA SER A 109 9.21 8.05 8.52
C SER A 109 8.48 6.90 9.21
N PHE A 110 8.48 5.74 8.55
CA PHE A 110 7.90 4.53 9.11
C PHE A 110 8.71 3.29 8.75
N LEU A 111 8.72 2.33 9.67
CA LEU A 111 9.17 0.96 9.45
C LEU A 111 8.04 0.17 8.80
N ASP A 112 8.36 -0.58 7.76
CA ASP A 112 7.47 -1.52 7.11
C ASP A 112 8.05 -2.93 7.20
N ILE A 113 7.21 -3.88 7.60
CA ILE A 113 7.53 -5.31 7.66
C ILE A 113 6.50 -6.05 6.84
N LEU A 114 6.94 -6.72 5.77
CA LEU A 114 6.07 -7.43 4.84
C LEU A 114 6.41 -8.93 4.82
N ALA A 115 5.38 -9.78 4.93
CA ALA A 115 5.53 -11.23 4.94
C ALA A 115 4.44 -11.93 4.09
N PRO A 116 4.79 -12.66 3.02
CA PRO A 116 6.11 -12.65 2.37
C PRO A 116 6.43 -11.27 1.74
N PRO A 117 7.66 -11.02 1.28
CA PRO A 117 7.95 -9.87 0.44
C PRO A 117 7.22 -9.91 -0.91
N TYR A 118 7.27 -8.77 -1.61
CA TYR A 118 6.98 -8.71 -3.03
C TYR A 118 7.89 -9.68 -3.81
N ASP A 119 7.35 -10.20 -4.90
CA ASP A 119 8.05 -11.04 -5.87
C ASP A 119 7.42 -10.82 -7.25
N PRO A 120 7.82 -9.73 -7.94
CA PRO A 120 7.29 -9.40 -9.26
C PRO A 120 7.59 -10.49 -10.30
N SER A 121 8.65 -11.28 -10.07
CA SER A 121 9.06 -12.36 -10.96
C SER A 121 8.26 -13.65 -10.78
N GLY A 122 7.57 -13.80 -9.64
CA GLY A 122 6.92 -15.05 -9.25
C GLY A 122 7.88 -16.22 -9.09
N THR A 123 9.19 -15.98 -8.90
CA THR A 123 10.19 -17.07 -8.81
C THR A 123 10.28 -17.68 -7.40
N LEU A 124 9.69 -17.03 -6.40
CA LEU A 124 9.71 -17.40 -5.00
C LEU A 124 8.34 -17.90 -4.53
N ASN A 125 8.34 -18.70 -3.45
CA ASN A 125 7.13 -19.10 -2.71
C ASN A 125 6.00 -19.69 -3.59
N GLY A 126 6.34 -20.65 -4.45
CA GLY A 126 5.35 -21.44 -5.19
C GLY A 126 4.83 -20.80 -6.48
N GLY A 127 5.57 -19.87 -7.08
CA GLY A 127 5.31 -19.44 -8.47
C GLY A 127 4.34 -18.27 -8.65
N LYS A 128 3.83 -17.70 -7.56
CA LYS A 128 2.80 -16.66 -7.61
C LYS A 128 3.43 -15.27 -7.65
N VAL A 129 3.16 -14.53 -8.72
CA VAL A 129 3.53 -13.11 -8.86
C VAL A 129 2.90 -12.30 -7.74
N ARG A 130 3.75 -11.60 -6.99
CA ARG A 130 3.38 -10.59 -5.98
C ARG A 130 4.02 -9.29 -6.41
N ASP A 131 3.42 -8.63 -7.37
CA ASP A 131 3.83 -7.30 -7.80
C ASP A 131 3.06 -6.23 -7.02
N CYS A 132 3.57 -5.01 -7.00
CA CYS A 132 2.91 -3.86 -6.40
C CYS A 132 2.08 -3.14 -7.47
N TYR A 133 0.75 -3.22 -7.37
CA TYR A 133 -0.13 -2.55 -8.31
C TYR A 133 -0.68 -1.26 -7.74
N TYR A 134 -0.75 -0.22 -8.59
CA TYR A 134 -1.27 1.09 -8.22
C TYR A 134 -2.72 1.26 -8.65
N TYR A 135 -3.46 2.08 -7.90
CA TYR A 135 -4.86 2.36 -8.15
C TYR A 135 -5.19 3.84 -7.95
N SER A 136 -6.28 4.30 -8.54
CA SER A 136 -6.92 5.58 -8.29
C SER A 136 -8.36 5.37 -7.85
N ASP A 137 -8.79 6.06 -6.79
CA ASP A 137 -10.18 6.06 -6.34
C ASP A 137 -11.02 6.93 -7.29
N VAL A 138 -11.88 6.30 -8.10
CA VAL A 138 -12.73 6.99 -9.09
C VAL A 138 -14.01 7.49 -8.41
N ALA A 139 -13.89 8.61 -7.70
CA ALA A 139 -15.03 9.26 -7.06
C ALA A 139 -16.06 9.74 -8.09
N GLY A 140 -17.31 9.30 -7.97
CA GLY A 140 -18.43 9.85 -8.75
C GLY A 140 -18.57 9.35 -10.20
N GLU A 141 -17.64 8.55 -10.73
CA GLU A 141 -17.77 7.97 -12.08
C GLU A 141 -18.93 6.96 -12.16
N ASP A 142 -19.24 6.25 -11.07
CA ASP A 142 -20.38 5.31 -10.97
C ASP A 142 -21.65 5.93 -10.37
N GLY A 143 -21.71 7.26 -10.22
CA GLY A 143 -22.81 7.94 -9.52
C GLY A 143 -22.85 7.74 -8.00
N MET A 144 -21.82 7.12 -7.41
CA MET A 144 -21.69 6.96 -5.96
C MET A 144 -21.15 8.24 -5.31
N PRO A 145 -21.72 8.68 -4.17
CA PRO A 145 -21.25 9.88 -3.48
C PRO A 145 -19.82 9.72 -2.96
N SER A 146 -19.06 10.81 -2.92
CA SER A 146 -17.66 10.83 -2.46
C SER A 146 -17.46 10.34 -1.01
N ASN A 147 -18.54 10.30 -0.22
CA ASN A 147 -18.56 9.78 1.16
C ASN A 147 -19.00 8.32 1.28
N SER A 148 -19.27 7.62 0.17
CA SER A 148 -19.60 6.20 0.22
C SER A 148 -18.46 5.38 0.84
N GLU A 149 -18.81 4.43 1.72
CA GLU A 149 -17.90 3.43 2.26
C GLU A 149 -17.43 2.46 1.16
N ILE A 150 -18.28 2.21 0.17
CA ILE A 150 -17.94 1.37 -0.97
C ILE A 150 -17.46 2.24 -2.12
N ARG A 151 -16.29 1.91 -2.66
CA ARG A 151 -15.58 2.64 -3.71
C ARG A 151 -15.29 1.74 -4.89
N LEU A 152 -15.15 2.36 -6.07
CA LEU A 152 -14.54 1.73 -7.22
C LEU A 152 -13.12 2.29 -7.38
N LEU A 153 -12.15 1.40 -7.49
CA LEU A 153 -10.74 1.72 -7.65
C LEU A 153 -10.32 1.28 -9.06
N LYS A 154 -9.70 2.18 -9.81
CA LYS A 154 -9.16 1.88 -11.13
C LYS A 154 -7.68 1.59 -11.03
N LYS A 155 -7.21 0.44 -11.52
CA LYS A 155 -5.79 0.11 -11.66
C LYS A 155 -5.11 1.10 -12.61
N THR A 156 -3.96 1.61 -12.22
CA THR A 156 -3.17 2.59 -12.97
C THR A 156 -1.71 2.16 -13.06
N SER A 157 -0.93 2.88 -13.87
CA SER A 157 0.53 2.87 -13.71
C SER A 157 0.92 3.59 -12.40
N CYS A 158 2.17 3.38 -11.97
CA CYS A 158 2.80 4.24 -10.97
C CYS A 158 2.69 5.70 -11.41
N PRO A 159 2.18 6.63 -10.57
CA PRO A 159 2.07 8.03 -10.95
C PRO A 159 3.45 8.66 -11.10
N PRO A 160 3.69 9.49 -12.14
CA PRO A 160 4.99 10.14 -12.35
C PRO A 160 5.45 11.04 -11.20
N SER A 161 4.54 11.48 -10.34
CA SER A 161 4.82 12.27 -9.15
C SER A 161 5.43 11.45 -8.00
N PHE A 162 5.46 10.12 -8.10
CA PHE A 162 6.02 9.23 -7.09
C PHE A 162 7.22 8.47 -7.65
N TRP A 163 8.32 8.56 -6.92
CA TRP A 163 9.50 7.71 -7.10
C TRP A 163 10.26 7.67 -5.77
N CYS A 164 11.10 6.65 -5.60
CA CYS A 164 11.90 6.46 -4.39
C CYS A 164 13.39 6.55 -4.71
N ASP A 165 14.14 7.29 -3.90
CA ASP A 165 15.60 7.16 -3.83
C ASP A 165 15.95 6.02 -2.86
N SER A 166 16.95 5.20 -3.18
CA SER A 166 17.47 4.17 -2.26
C SER A 166 18.53 4.75 -1.33
N LEU A 167 18.44 4.43 -0.04
CA LEU A 167 19.41 4.79 0.99
C LEU A 167 20.06 3.54 1.57
N THR A 168 21.35 3.63 1.90
CA THR A 168 22.05 2.61 2.66
C THR A 168 21.65 2.68 4.13
N TYR A 169 21.35 1.53 4.74
CA TYR A 169 21.14 1.46 6.17
C TYR A 169 22.45 1.68 6.93
N CYS A 170 22.45 2.67 7.82
CA CYS A 170 23.61 3.08 8.62
C CYS A 170 23.37 2.93 10.14
N GLY A 171 22.37 2.14 10.53
CA GLY A 171 22.08 1.84 11.94
C GLY A 171 22.96 0.73 12.51
N PRO A 172 22.63 0.22 13.71
CA PRO A 172 23.33 -0.92 14.31
C PRO A 172 23.28 -2.17 13.44
N ASP A 173 24.27 -3.06 13.58
CA ASP A 173 24.30 -4.34 12.86
C ASP A 173 23.04 -5.18 13.15
N ILE A 174 22.61 -5.95 12.14
CA ILE A 174 21.38 -6.75 12.11
C ILE A 174 21.71 -8.23 12.27
#